data_AF-A0A2H0MLK3-F1
#
_entry.id   AF-A0A2H0MLK3-F1
#
_cell.length_a   1.000
_cell.length_b   1.000
_cell.length_c   1.000
_cell.angle_alpha   90.00
_cell.angle_beta   90.00
_cell.angle_gamma   90.00
#
_symmetry.space_group_name_H-M   'P 1'
#
loop_
_entity.id
_entity.type
_entity.pdbx_description
1 polymer ?
#
loop_
_entity_poly.entity_id
_entity_poly.type
_entity_poly.pdbx_seq_one_letter_code
_entity_poly.pdbx_strand_id
1 'polypeptide(L)'
;LYRVADSPAAVPSSRPEDRVRGEIYRLEHPGRVFQILDEYEGCPPSSAGSGEFLRGRAWIQLDSGDNLETWIYLYDRSVAGLSRIASGDFLI
;
A
#
# COMPACT_ATOMS: atom_id res chain seq x y z
N LEU A 1 3.58 0.38 9.01
CA LEU A 1 2.65 1.47 8.61
C LEU A 1 3.09 2.76 9.26
N TYR A 2 3.07 3.86 8.52
CA TYR A 2 3.46 5.19 9.01
C TYR A 2 2.36 6.21 8.69
N ARG A 3 2.34 7.32 9.41
CA ARG A 3 1.49 8.47 9.10
C ARG A 3 2.29 9.50 8.30
N VAL A 4 1.79 9.86 7.12
CA VAL A 4 2.31 10.95 6.28
C VAL A 4 1.19 11.97 6.13
N ALA A 5 1.31 13.13 6.76
CA ALA A 5 0.23 14.10 6.88
C ALA A 5 -1.07 13.41 7.35
N ASP A 6 -2.13 13.47 6.54
CA ASP A 6 -3.45 12.89 6.83
C ASP A 6 -3.67 11.51 6.21
N SER A 7 -2.60 10.88 5.69
CA SER A 7 -2.67 9.60 4.97
C SER A 7 -1.80 8.51 5.59
N PRO A 8 -2.18 7.23 5.45
CA PRO A 8 -1.32 6.10 5.76
C PRO A 8 -0.25 5.89 4.68
N ALA A 9 0.94 5.46 5.11
CA ALA A 9 2.04 5.06 4.25
C ALA A 9 2.53 3.65 4.63
N ALA A 10 2.20 2.65 3.80
CA ALA A 10 2.67 1.29 3.95
C ALA A 10 4.05 1.13 3.31
N VAL A 11 4.98 0.49 4.00
CA VAL A 11 6.32 0.14 3.47
C VAL A 11 6.57 -1.34 3.68
N PRO A 12 7.37 -2.00 2.83
CA PRO A 12 7.80 -3.38 3.06
C PRO A 12 8.49 -3.54 4.41
N SER A 13 8.25 -4.68 5.06
CA SER A 13 8.94 -5.05 6.30
C SER A 13 9.38 -6.51 6.23
N SER A 14 10.54 -6.81 6.80
CA SER A 14 11.05 -8.17 6.98
C SER A 14 10.53 -8.83 8.27
N ARG A 15 9.79 -8.08 9.10
CA ARG A 15 9.27 -8.52 10.39
C ARG A 15 7.88 -9.16 10.26
N PRO A 16 7.70 -10.45 10.60
CA PRO A 16 6.40 -11.11 10.51
C PRO A 16 5.32 -10.52 11.41
N GLU A 17 5.70 -9.85 12.50
CA GLU A 17 4.78 -9.16 13.40
C GLU A 17 4.26 -7.84 12.82
N ASP A 18 4.93 -7.28 11.82
CA ASP A 18 4.45 -6.10 11.12
C ASP A 18 3.32 -6.51 10.17
N ARG A 19 2.12 -6.02 10.46
CA ARG A 19 0.92 -6.22 9.66
C ARG A 19 0.24 -4.90 9.38
N VAL A 20 -0.47 -4.85 8.27
CA VAL A 20 -1.35 -3.73 7.90
C VAL A 20 -2.74 -4.31 7.71
N ARG A 21 -3.74 -3.68 8.33
CA ARG A 21 -5.15 -4.02 8.11
C ARG A 21 -5.71 -3.12 7.03
N GLY A 22 -6.60 -3.68 6.22
CA GLY A 22 -7.23 -2.98 5.12
C GLY A 22 -8.26 -3.87 4.44
N GLU A 23 -8.67 -3.46 3.26
CA GLU A 23 -9.74 -4.08 2.49
C GLU A 23 -9.24 -4.50 1.11
N ILE A 24 -9.84 -5.55 0.55
CA ILE A 24 -9.56 -6.00 -0.81
C ILE A 24 -10.77 -5.75 -1.68
N TYR A 25 -10.55 -5.09 -2.82
CA TYR A 25 -11.59 -4.80 -3.80
C TYR A 25 -11.29 -5.49 -5.13
N ARG A 26 -12.33 -6.06 -5.75
CA ARG A 26 -12.26 -6.59 -7.12
C ARG A 26 -12.51 -5.45 -8.10
N LEU A 27 -11.58 -5.23 -9.01
CA LEU A 27 -11.69 -4.19 -10.04
C LEU A 27 -12.35 -4.75 -11.31
N GLU A 28 -13.40 -4.08 -11.79
CA GLU A 28 -14.08 -4.47 -13.04
C GLU A 28 -13.31 -4.04 -14.29
N HIS A 29 -12.72 -2.83 -14.26
CA HIS A 29 -11.95 -2.26 -15.36
C HIS A 29 -10.53 -1.91 -14.91
N PRO A 30 -9.69 -2.92 -14.61
CA PRO A 30 -8.40 -2.73 -13.94
C PRO A 30 -7.52 -1.70 -14.65
N GLY A 31 -7.41 -1.72 -15.98
CA GLY A 31 -6.57 -0.75 -16.71
C GLY A 31 -6.97 0.71 -16.48
N ARG A 32 -8.27 1.02 -16.53
CA ARG A 32 -8.78 2.39 -16.27
C ARG A 32 -8.65 2.75 -14.79
N VAL A 33 -9.04 1.85 -13.89
CA VAL A 33 -9.00 2.11 -12.45
C VAL A 33 -7.56 2.36 -12.00
N PHE A 34 -6.63 1.54 -12.48
CA PHE A 34 -5.21 1.69 -12.18
C PHE A 34 -4.62 2.99 -12.71
N GLN A 35 -5.01 3.45 -13.90
CA GLN A 35 -4.59 4.75 -14.39
C GLN A 35 -5.02 5.89 -13.45
N ILE A 36 -6.27 5.86 -12.96
CA ILE A 36 -6.80 6.88 -12.04
C ILE A 36 -6.10 6.81 -10.67
N LEU A 37 -5.93 5.60 -10.13
CA LEU A 37 -5.25 5.40 -8.85
C LEU A 37 -3.76 5.75 -8.92
N ASP A 38 -3.09 5.45 -10.03
CA ASP A 38 -1.67 5.79 -10.22
C ASP A 38 -1.46 7.31 -10.20
N GLU A 39 -2.35 8.07 -10.86
CA GLU A 39 -2.33 9.53 -10.82
C GLU A 39 -2.61 10.07 -9.40
N TYR A 40 -3.62 9.52 -8.72
CA TYR A 40 -3.99 9.93 -7.36
C TYR A 40 -2.88 9.68 -6.34
N GLU A 41 -2.22 8.52 -6.41
CA GLU A 41 -1.15 8.11 -5.49
C GLU A 41 0.23 8.67 -5.88
N GLY A 42 0.31 9.47 -6.94
CA GLY A 42 1.60 9.94 -7.47
C GLY A 42 2.53 8.79 -7.86
N CYS A 43 1.95 7.67 -8.31
CA CYS A 43 2.68 6.51 -8.81
C CYS A 43 3.07 6.74 -10.27
N PRO A 44 4.37 6.79 -10.59
CA PRO A 44 4.81 6.97 -11.96
C PRO A 44 4.44 5.75 -12.82
N PRO A 45 4.41 5.91 -14.15
CA PRO A 45 4.43 4.77 -15.07
C PRO A 45 5.61 3.87 -14.72
N SER A 46 5.48 2.56 -14.90
CA SER A 46 6.52 1.57 -14.55
C SER A 46 7.88 1.80 -15.25
N SER A 47 7.95 2.66 -16.26
CA SER A 47 9.18 3.08 -16.94
C SER A 47 9.90 4.27 -16.29
N ALA A 48 9.24 4.99 -15.38
CA ALA A 48 9.79 6.13 -14.65
C ALA A 48 10.06 5.71 -13.21
N GLY A 49 11.31 5.90 -12.75
CA GLY A 49 11.89 5.18 -11.62
C GLY A 49 11.15 5.31 -10.27
N SER A 50 11.18 6.50 -9.65
CA SER A 50 10.70 6.70 -8.27
C SER A 50 9.45 7.58 -8.22
N GLY A 51 8.59 7.30 -7.23
CA GLY A 51 7.29 7.94 -7.02
C GLY A 51 7.09 8.41 -5.58
N GLU A 52 5.89 8.87 -5.26
CA GLU A 52 5.46 8.91 -3.85
C GLU A 52 5.09 7.51 -3.37
N PHE A 53 4.29 6.82 -4.17
CA PHE A 53 3.98 5.41 -4.01
C PHE A 53 4.37 4.63 -5.27
N LEU A 54 4.60 3.33 -5.10
CA LEU A 54 4.78 2.36 -6.18
C LEU A 54 3.74 1.26 -6.05
N ARG A 55 3.07 0.95 -7.16
CA ARG A 55 2.18 -0.20 -7.21
C ARG A 55 2.97 -1.51 -7.28
N GLY A 56 2.75 -2.39 -6.31
CA GLY A 56 3.37 -3.71 -6.20
C GLY A 56 2.37 -4.82 -5.92
N ARG A 57 2.83 -6.07 -6.00
CA ARG A 57 2.07 -7.25 -5.59
C ARG A 57 2.41 -7.64 -4.16
N ALA A 58 1.41 -8.03 -3.38
CA ALA A 58 1.59 -8.56 -2.04
C ALA A 58 0.64 -9.74 -1.79
N TRP A 59 1.12 -10.69 -0.98
CA TRP A 59 0.30 -11.75 -0.42
C TRP A 59 -0.46 -11.24 0.79
N ILE A 60 -1.79 -11.27 0.73
CA ILE A 60 -2.66 -10.81 1.80
C ILE A 60 -3.43 -11.99 2.37
N GLN A 61 -3.42 -12.10 3.68
CA GLN A 61 -4.23 -13.07 4.41
C GLN A 61 -5.62 -12.49 4.64
N LEU A 62 -6.64 -13.21 4.19
CA LEU A 62 -8.04 -12.90 4.43
C LEU A 62 -8.47 -13.35 5.83
N ASP A 63 -9.58 -12.79 6.32
CA ASP A 63 -10.20 -13.23 7.57
C ASP A 63 -10.66 -14.70 7.53
N SER A 64 -10.89 -15.25 6.33
CA SER A 64 -11.15 -16.69 6.14
C SER A 64 -9.94 -17.57 6.43
N GLY A 65 -8.73 -17.00 6.47
CA GLY A 65 -7.46 -17.70 6.57
C GLY A 65 -6.78 -17.96 5.21
N ASP A 66 -7.49 -17.73 4.09
CA ASP A 66 -6.92 -17.88 2.76
C ASP A 66 -5.91 -16.77 2.43
N ASN A 67 -4.96 -17.08 1.55
CA ASN A 67 -4.01 -16.09 1.03
C ASN A 67 -4.36 -15.72 -0.41
N LEU A 68 -4.32 -14.43 -0.71
CA LEU A 68 -4.58 -13.88 -2.03
C LEU A 68 -3.45 -12.94 -2.45
N GLU A 69 -2.91 -13.15 -3.66
CA GLU A 69 -2.00 -12.17 -4.26
C GLU A 69 -2.81 -11.01 -4.86
N THR A 70 -2.60 -9.80 -4.34
CA THR A 70 -3.31 -8.59 -4.77
C THR A 70 -2.35 -7.43 -5.01
N TRP A 71 -2.85 -6.39 -5.66
CA TRP A 71 -2.14 -5.14 -5.84
C TRP A 71 -2.23 -4.26 -4.59
N ILE A 72 -1.14 -3.55 -4.29
CA ILE A 72 -1.02 -2.58 -3.19
C ILE A 72 -0.14 -1.42 -3.64
N TYR A 73 -0.37 -0.22 -3.09
CA TYR A 73 0.53 0.93 -3.22
C TYR A 73 1.45 1.00 -2.01
N LEU A 74 2.75 1.00 -2.25
CA LEU A 74 3.79 1.03 -1.22
C LEU A 74 4.54 2.36 -1.30
N TYR A 75 4.72 2.99 -0.14
CA TYR A 75 5.41 4.26 -0.03
C TYR A 75 6.90 4.10 -0.38
N ASP A 76 7.38 4.91 -1.31
CA ASP A 76 8.72 4.82 -1.91
C ASP A 76 9.65 5.96 -1.45
N ARG A 77 9.28 6.67 -0.39
CA ARG A 77 10.09 7.74 0.19
C ARG A 77 10.58 7.39 1.60
N SER A 78 11.54 8.18 2.06
CA SER A 78 12.09 8.04 3.41
C SER A 78 10.99 8.15 4.48
N VAL A 79 10.98 7.21 5.41
CA VAL A 79 10.11 7.23 6.59
C VAL A 79 10.77 7.89 7.81
N ALA A 80 11.96 8.47 7.64
CA ALA A 80 12.69 9.11 8.73
C ALA A 80 11.87 10.27 9.32
N GLY A 81 11.65 10.24 10.63
CA GLY A 81 10.85 11.25 11.34
C GLY A 81 9.34 11.07 11.23
N LEU A 82 8.84 10.08 10.48
CA LEU A 82 7.41 9.78 10.45
C LEU A 82 6.98 8.98 11.68
N SER A 83 5.73 9.20 12.10
CA SER A 83 5.13 8.44 13.19
C SER A 83 4.74 7.05 12.71
N ARG A 84 5.30 6.01 13.33
CA ARG A 84 4.90 4.62 13.09
C ARG A 84 3.53 4.34 13.71
N ILE A 85 2.63 3.77 12.93
CA ILE A 85 1.34 3.27 13.39
C ILE A 85 1.53 1.79 13.74
N ALA A 86 1.75 1.51 15.02
CA ALA A 86 2.11 0.18 15.50
C ALA A 86 0.98 -0.85 15.38
N SER A 87 -0.29 -0.40 15.45
CA SER A 87 -1.47 -1.23 15.25
C SER A 87 -1.56 -1.82 13.84
N GLY A 88 -0.93 -1.18 12.86
CA GLY A 88 -1.12 -1.52 11.45
C GLY A 88 -2.49 -1.10 10.90
N ASP A 89 -3.30 -0.42 11.70
CA ASP A 89 -4.65 0.01 11.36
C ASP A 89 -4.71 1.53 11.45
N PHE A 90 -5.03 2.18 10.33
CA PHE A 90 -5.05 3.64 10.21
C PHE A 90 -6.33 4.26 10.78
N LEU A 91 -7.42 3.49 10.85
CA LEU A 91 -8.75 3.99 11.22
C LEU A 91 -9.00 4.00 12.74
N ILE A 92 -8.01 3.57 13.53
CA ILE A 92 -7.99 3.60 14.99
C ILE A 92 -7.30 4.87 15.48
#